data_AF-A0A968AY80-F1
#
_entry.id   AF-A0A968AY80-F1
#
_cell.length_a   1.000
_cell.length_b   1.000
_cell.length_c   1.000
_cell.angle_alpha   90.00
_cell.angle_beta   90.00
_cell.angle_gamma   90.00
#
_symmetry.space_group_name_H-M   'P 1'
#
loop_
_entity.id
_entity.type
_entity.pdbx_description
1 polymer ?
#
loop_
_entity_poly.entity_id
_entity_poly.type
_entity_poly.pdbx_seq_one_letter_code
_entity_poly.pdbx_strand_id
1 'polypeptide(L)' 'MHSAKIVTIALCIGLLAACSSPEEKAAKAQAGSYKAQEEVARQRLELVDKYQKCVEQAAGDGMKIEACDSYLKAAEALQ' A
#
# COMPACT_ATOMS: atom_id res chain seq x y z
N MET A 1 11.42 18.21 49.13
CA MET A 1 10.40 17.73 48.17
C MET A 1 10.42 18.42 46.80
N HIS A 2 10.99 19.63 46.64
CA HIS A 2 11.11 20.29 45.33
C HIS A 2 12.13 19.61 44.40
N SER A 3 13.26 19.15 44.93
CA SER A 3 14.32 18.52 44.14
C SER A 3 13.89 17.20 43.47
N ALA A 4 13.05 16.40 44.14
CA ALA A 4 12.52 15.16 43.58
C ALA A 4 11.59 15.41 42.38
N LYS A 5 10.77 16.47 42.44
CA LYS A 5 9.86 16.86 41.34
C LYS A 5 10.63 17.33 40.11
N ILE A 6 11.73 18.06 40.31
CA ILE A 6 12.58 18.57 39.22
C ILE A 6 13.26 17.41 38.48
N VAL A 7 13.76 16.40 39.21
CA VAL A 7 14.39 15.21 38.60
C VAL A 7 13.38 14.39 37.80
N THR A 8 12.15 14.21 38.30
CA THR A 8 11.09 13.49 37.58
C THR A 8 10.68 14.21 36.29
N ILE A 9 10.56 15.54 36.32
CA ILE A 9 10.21 16.34 35.14
C ILE A 9 11.34 16.31 34.11
N ALA A 10 12.60 16.41 34.54
CA ALA A 10 13.77 16.35 33.65
C ALA A 10 13.88 14.98 32.94
N LEU A 11 13.55 13.88 33.63
CA LEU A 11 13.53 12.54 33.03
C LEU A 11 12.49 12.43 31.92
N CYS A 12 11.26 12.92 32.13
CA CYS A 12 10.20 12.89 31.11
C CYS A 12 10.56 13.70 29.86
N ILE A 13 11.23 14.85 30.01
CA ILE A 13 11.65 15.68 28.89
C ILE A 13 12.80 15.01 28.11
N GLY A 14 13.70 14.30 28.80
CA GLY A 14 14.77 13.53 28.17
C GLY A 14 14.27 12.36 27.31
N LEU A 15 13.17 11.70 27.70
CA LEU A 15 12.56 10.64 26.89
C LEU A 15 11.93 11.17 25.59
N LEU A 16 11.43 12.42 25.56
CA LEU A 16 10.85 13.02 24.36
C LEU A 16 11.91 13.44 23.33
N ALA A 17 13.13 13.79 23.77
CA ALA A 17 14.24 14.19 22.89
C ALA A 17 14.95 13.00 22.21
N ALA A 18 14.77 11.78 22.73
CA ALA A 18 15.26 10.55 22.12
C ALA A 18 14.39 10.06 20.93
N CYS A 19 13.29 10.74 20.63
CA CYS A 19 12.41 10.48 19.48
C CYS A 19 12.83 11.23 18.20
N SER A 20 14.09 11.64 18.04
CA SER A 20 14.57 12.39 16.86
C SER A 20 14.98 11.53 15.65
N SER A 21 14.48 10.31 15.55
CA SER A 21 14.77 9.36 14.45
C SER A 21 13.65 8.38 14.03
N PRO A 22 12.50 8.22 14.72
CA PRO A 22 11.37 7.45 14.21
C PRO A 22 10.71 8.08 12.99
N GLU A 23 10.71 9.41 12.84
CA GLU A 23 9.98 10.11 11.78
C GLU A 23 10.53 9.80 10.39
N GLU A 24 11.85 9.77 10.19
CA GLU A 24 12.44 9.46 8.89
C GLU A 24 12.22 7.99 8.50
N LYS A 25 12.29 7.07 9.48
CA LYS A 25 12.01 5.64 9.26
C LYS A 25 10.53 5.40 9.01
N ALA A 26 9.65 6.10 9.72
CA ALA A 26 8.20 6.06 9.52
C ALA A 26 7.82 6.65 8.16
N ALA A 27 8.43 7.76 7.74
CA ALA A 27 8.22 8.35 6.42
C ALA A 27 8.71 7.42 5.30
N LYS A 28 9.88 6.79 5.46
CA LYS A 28 10.38 5.79 4.50
C LYS A 28 9.49 4.54 4.45
N ALA A 29 9.02 4.05 5.60
CA ALA A 29 8.11 2.92 5.67
C ALA A 29 6.74 3.25 5.05
N GLN A 30 6.21 4.45 5.30
CA GLN A 30 5.00 4.96 4.66
C GLN A 30 5.19 5.10 3.14
N ALA A 31 6.29 5.68 2.68
CA ALA A 31 6.61 5.80 1.26
C ALA A 31 6.75 4.43 0.57
N GLY A 32 7.37 3.45 1.24
CA GLY A 32 7.46 2.07 0.75
C GLY A 32 6.08 1.42 0.63
N SER A 33 5.23 1.58 1.64
CA SER A 33 3.86 1.05 1.62
C SER A 33 2.97 1.73 0.56
N TYR A 34 3.18 3.01 0.31
CA TYR A 34 2.46 3.75 -0.73
C TYR A 34 2.85 3.25 -2.12
N LYS A 35 4.15 3.09 -2.38
CA LYS A 35 4.65 2.53 -3.66
C LYS A 35 4.14 1.11 -3.89
N ALA A 36 4.15 0.27 -2.86
CA ALA A 36 3.61 -1.09 -2.97
C ALA A 36 2.11 -1.08 -3.32
N GLN A 37 1.33 -0.20 -2.70
CA GLN A 37 -0.10 -0.05 -3.03
C GLN A 37 -0.31 0.52 -4.43
N GLU A 38 0.51 1.48 -4.85
CA GLU A 38 0.46 2.05 -6.20
C GLU A 38 0.79 0.99 -7.27
N GLU A 39 1.80 0.15 -7.03
CA GLU A 39 2.16 -0.95 -7.94
C GLU A 39 1.04 -2.00 -8.04
N VAL A 40 0.41 -2.37 -6.92
CA VAL A 40 -0.74 -3.28 -6.91
C VAL A 40 -1.92 -2.67 -7.68
N ALA A 41 -2.22 -1.39 -7.43
CA ALA A 41 -3.28 -0.68 -8.14
C ALA A 41 -3.01 -0.61 -9.65
N ARG A 42 -1.76 -0.31 -10.04
CA ARG A 42 -1.34 -0.28 -11.44
C ARG A 42 -1.50 -1.65 -12.12
N GLN A 43 -1.07 -2.72 -11.45
CA GLN A 43 -1.21 -4.09 -11.97
C GLN A 43 -2.68 -4.49 -12.14
N ARG A 44 -3.57 -4.10 -11.22
CA ARG A 44 -5.01 -4.32 -11.38
C ARG A 44 -5.57 -3.59 -12.59
N LEU A 45 -5.20 -2.32 -12.78
CA LEU A 45 -5.65 -1.54 -13.94
C LEU A 45 -5.18 -2.18 -15.25
N GLU A 46 -3.93 -2.67 -15.32
CA GLU A 46 -3.42 -3.39 -16.50
C GLU A 46 -4.20 -4.68 -16.79
N LEU A 47 -4.60 -5.42 -15.76
CA LEU A 47 -5.38 -6.65 -15.92
C LEU A 47 -6.81 -6.35 -16.40
N VAL A 48 -7.44 -5.29 -15.89
CA VAL A 48 -8.75 -4.83 -16.37
C VAL A 48 -8.68 -4.34 -17.82
N ASP A 49 -7.62 -3.63 -18.20
CA ASP A 49 -7.38 -3.21 -19.59
C ASP A 49 -7.19 -4.41 -20.53
N LYS A 50 -6.42 -5.42 -20.09
CA LYS A 50 -6.27 -6.68 -20.83
C LYS A 50 -7.61 -7.42 -20.99
N TYR A 51 -8.43 -7.43 -19.95
CA TYR A 51 -9.78 -7.99 -20.02
C TYR A 51 -10.63 -7.27 -21.08
N GLN A 52 -10.70 -5.93 -21.03
CA GLN A 52 -11.49 -5.16 -22.01
C GLN A 52 -11.05 -5.43 -23.45
N LYS A 53 -9.73 -5.39 -23.72
CA LYS A 53 -9.17 -5.71 -25.04
C LYS A 53 -9.47 -7.14 -25.48
N CYS A 54 -9.42 -8.09 -24.56
CA CYS A 54 -9.74 -9.49 -24.84
C CYS A 54 -11.23 -9.65 -25.22
N VAL A 55 -12.14 -8.99 -24.50
CA VAL A 55 -13.58 -9.01 -24.80
C VAL A 55 -13.88 -8.36 -26.14
N GLU A 56 -13.23 -7.23 -26.46
CA GLU A 56 -13.33 -6.60 -27.78
C GLU A 56 -12.88 -7.55 -28.91
N GLN A 57 -11.75 -8.23 -28.71
CA GLN A 57 -11.23 -9.21 -29.67
C GLN A 57 -12.08 -10.48 -29.78
N ALA A 58 -12.78 -10.85 -28.70
CA ALA A 58 -13.69 -11.98 -28.70
C ALA A 58 -14.90 -11.74 -29.62
N ALA A 59 -15.22 -10.48 -29.96
CA ALA A 59 -16.26 -10.11 -30.93
C ALA A 59 -17.62 -10.79 -30.65
N GLY A 60 -17.98 -10.96 -29.38
CA GLY A 60 -19.25 -11.58 -28.96
C GLY A 60 -19.23 -13.12 -28.89
N ASP A 61 -18.09 -13.76 -29.16
CA ASP A 61 -17.92 -15.20 -28.98
C ASP A 61 -17.88 -15.55 -27.49
N GLY A 62 -18.93 -16.20 -26.99
CA GLY A 62 -19.10 -16.50 -25.57
C GLY A 62 -17.97 -17.34 -24.98
N MET A 63 -17.41 -18.29 -25.73
CA MET A 63 -16.28 -19.11 -25.22
C MET A 63 -14.99 -18.29 -25.09
N LYS A 64 -14.77 -17.34 -26.00
CA LYS A 64 -13.61 -16.45 -25.92
C LYS A 64 -13.76 -15.41 -24.82
N ILE A 65 -14.98 -14.89 -24.62
CA ILE A 65 -15.29 -13.98 -23.50
C ILE A 65 -15.04 -14.68 -22.17
N GLU A 66 -15.48 -15.93 -22.00
CA GLU A 66 -15.23 -16.70 -20.77
C GLU A 66 -13.72 -16.93 -20.52
N ALA A 67 -12.92 -17.11 -21.58
CA ALA A 67 -11.47 -17.20 -21.44
C ALA A 67 -10.83 -15.88 -20.95
N CYS A 68 -11.44 -14.72 -21.25
CA CYS A 68 -10.99 -13.41 -20.79
C CYS A 68 -11.15 -13.24 -19.27
N ASP A 69 -12.08 -13.95 -18.61
CA ASP A 69 -12.30 -13.87 -17.16
C ASP A 69 -11.07 -14.22 -16.34
N SER A 70 -10.10 -14.93 -16.93
CA SER A 70 -8.81 -15.20 -16.31
C SER A 70 -8.06 -13.92 -15.89
N TYR A 71 -8.20 -12.83 -16.65
CA TYR A 71 -7.62 -11.53 -16.31
C TYR A 71 -8.31 -10.87 -15.11
N LEU A 72 -9.64 -10.98 -15.00
CA LEU A 72 -10.38 -10.48 -13.85
C LEU A 72 -10.03 -11.26 -12.58
N LYS A 73 -9.98 -12.59 -12.66
CA LYS A 73 -9.55 -13.46 -11.55
C LYS A 73 -8.13 -13.13 -11.07
N ALA A 74 -7.22 -12.85 -12.01
CA ALA A 74 -5.87 -12.41 -11.68
C ALA A 74 -5.88 -11.03 -10.98
N ALA A 75 -6.75 -10.11 -11.38
CA ALA A 75 -6.85 -8.79 -10.75
C ALA A 75 -7.41 -8.87 -9.32
N GLU A 76 -8.37 -9.78 -9.10
CA GLU A 76 -8.94 -10.06 -7.77
C GLU A 76 -7.93 -10.71 -6.83
N ALA A 77 -7.05 -11.57 -7.36
CA ALA A 77 -5.99 -12.23 -6.58
C ALA A 77 -4.86 -11.28 -6.11
N LEU A 78 -4.81 -10.05 -6.63
CA LEU A 78 -3.87 -9.00 -6.17
C LEU A 78 -4.40 -8.23 -4.94
N GLN A 79 -5.35 -8.80 -4.19
CA GLN A 79 -5.89 -8.27 -2.92
C GLN A 79 -5.03 -8.60 -1.71
#